data_AF-A0A1I7HFV4-F1
#
_entry.id   AF-A0A1I7HFV4-F1
#
_cell.length_a   1.000
_cell.length_b   1.000
_cell.length_c   1.000
_cell.angle_alpha   90.00
_cell.angle_beta   90.00
_cell.angle_gamma   90.00
#
_symmetry.space_group_name_H-M   'P 1'
#
loop_
_entity.id
_entity.type
_entity.pdbx_description
1 polymer ?
#
loop_
_entity_poly.entity_id
_entity_poly.type
_entity_poly.pdbx_seq_one_letter_code
_entity_poly.pdbx_strand_id
1 'polypeptide(L)'
;MGMWYCFCTFEKDFTTKPMTELPYTIDNVSLIQEFIDETHKRISEGVQITFTNKASNELQELAIEFEIDVEDIESAIMDLTVENYYRGIDPSGSADFNVCAFCINLNSERGTVQIYLKYGLEVNGLQILLFSNHRPNYPMSQPFRN
;
A
#
# COMPACT_ATOMS: atom_id res chain seq x y z
N MET A 1 -8.14 -38.29 -13.31
CA MET A 1 -8.11 -37.30 -12.21
C MET A 1 -7.32 -36.11 -12.69
N GLY A 2 -8.01 -35.11 -13.23
CA GLY A 2 -7.41 -33.84 -13.63
C GLY A 2 -8.28 -32.76 -13.02
N MET A 3 -7.82 -32.19 -11.91
CA MET A 3 -8.53 -31.14 -11.20
C MET A 3 -8.19 -29.83 -11.90
N TRP A 4 -9.13 -29.33 -12.69
CA TRP A 4 -9.04 -28.03 -13.33
C TRP A 4 -9.28 -26.96 -12.24
N TYR A 5 -8.20 -26.30 -11.81
CA TYR A 5 -8.34 -25.07 -11.02
C TYR A 5 -8.80 -23.96 -11.95
N CYS A 6 -10.05 -23.54 -11.78
CA CYS A 6 -10.57 -22.31 -12.36
C CYS A 6 -10.02 -21.14 -11.52
N PHE A 7 -8.89 -20.59 -11.95
CA PHE A 7 -8.41 -19.30 -11.44
C PHE A 7 -9.28 -18.20 -12.07
N CYS A 8 -10.23 -17.67 -11.30
CA CYS A 8 -10.87 -16.41 -11.66
C CYS A 8 -9.83 -15.29 -11.50
N THR A 9 -9.28 -14.83 -12.62
CA THR A 9 -8.52 -13.59 -12.73
C THR A 9 -9.47 -12.41 -12.47
N PHE A 10 -9.42 -11.87 -11.25
CA PHE A 10 -10.04 -10.57 -10.94
C PHE A 10 -9.09 -9.45 -11.34
N GLU A 11 -8.81 -9.32 -12.64
CA GLU A 11 -8.14 -8.15 -13.20
C GLU A 11 -9.18 -7.05 -13.44
N LYS A 12 -9.64 -6.39 -12.36
CA LYS A 12 -10.14 -5.03 -12.52
C LYS A 12 -8.90 -4.15 -12.68
N ASP A 13 -8.61 -3.84 -13.93
CA ASP A 13 -7.65 -2.82 -14.33
C ASP A 13 -8.02 -1.52 -13.61
N PHE A 14 -7.26 -1.15 -12.57
CA PHE A 14 -7.43 0.09 -11.80
C PHE A 14 -7.01 1.27 -12.69
N THR A 15 -7.85 1.57 -13.69
CA THR A 15 -7.72 2.70 -14.59
C THR A 15 -7.59 3.97 -13.76
N THR A 16 -6.42 4.56 -13.87
CA THR A 16 -5.85 5.56 -12.97
C THR A 16 -6.55 6.91 -13.14
N LYS A 17 -7.56 7.18 -12.33
CA LYS A 17 -7.79 8.57 -11.91
C LYS A 17 -6.53 8.98 -11.14
N PRO A 18 -5.86 10.10 -11.48
CA PRO A 18 -4.65 10.50 -10.76
C PRO A 18 -4.99 10.66 -9.28
N MET A 19 -4.35 9.85 -8.43
CA MET A 19 -4.49 9.96 -6.97
C MET A 19 -4.02 11.37 -6.59
N THR A 20 -4.96 12.14 -6.05
CA THR A 20 -4.72 13.56 -5.74
C THR A 20 -3.91 13.66 -4.45
N GLU A 21 -2.93 14.57 -4.44
CA GLU A 21 -2.19 14.92 -3.24
C GLU A 21 -3.10 15.75 -2.33
N LEU A 22 -3.13 15.41 -1.04
CA LEU A 22 -3.86 16.19 -0.05
C LEU A 22 -2.92 17.25 0.53
N PRO A 23 -3.33 18.53 0.60
CA PRO A 23 -2.50 19.56 1.22
C PRO A 23 -2.35 19.29 2.73
N TYR A 24 -1.24 19.76 3.32
CA TYR A 24 -1.02 19.64 4.76
C TYR A 24 -2.02 20.51 5.53
N THR A 25 -3.06 19.87 6.05
CA THR A 25 -4.09 20.48 6.92
C THR A 25 -4.40 19.51 8.04
N ILE A 26 -4.90 20.02 9.18
CA ILE A 26 -5.26 19.18 10.34
C ILE A 26 -6.30 18.12 9.95
N ASP A 27 -7.27 18.51 9.11
CA ASP A 27 -8.34 17.60 8.65
C ASP A 27 -7.77 16.48 7.79
N ASN A 28 -6.86 16.80 6.86
CA ASN A 28 -6.24 15.79 6.00
C ASN A 28 -5.28 14.88 6.78
N VAL A 29 -4.54 15.41 7.75
CA VAL A 29 -3.69 14.61 8.64
C VAL A 29 -4.55 13.61 9.42
N SER A 30 -5.68 14.07 9.97
CA SER A 30 -6.62 13.20 10.71
C SER A 30 -7.18 12.10 9.82
N LEU A 31 -7.56 12.43 8.58
CA LEU A 31 -8.06 11.47 7.61
C LEU A 31 -7.03 10.41 7.20
N ILE A 32 -5.75 10.78 7.06
CA ILE A 32 -4.68 9.78 6.83
C ILE A 32 -4.45 8.94 8.08
N GLN A 33 -4.48 9.54 9.27
CA GLN A 33 -4.33 8.80 10.53
C GLN A 33 -5.43 7.75 10.70
N GLU A 34 -6.70 8.11 10.45
CA GLU A 34 -7.83 7.17 10.49
C GLU A 34 -7.64 6.00 9.53
N PHE A 35 -7.11 6.26 8.34
CA PHE A 35 -6.80 5.21 7.36
C PHE A 35 -5.71 4.25 7.86
N ILE A 36 -4.65 4.79 8.47
CA ILE A 36 -3.57 3.98 9.07
C ILE A 36 -4.13 3.16 10.25
N ASP A 37 -4.87 3.79 11.15
CA ASP A 37 -5.45 3.15 12.33
C ASP A 37 -6.37 1.99 11.97
N GLU A 38 -7.22 2.18 10.96
CA GLU A 38 -8.09 1.11 10.44
C GLU A 38 -7.28 -0.02 9.78
N THR A 39 -6.17 0.31 9.11
CA THR A 39 -5.25 -0.69 8.55
C THR A 39 -4.63 -1.54 9.66
N HIS A 40 -4.08 -0.89 10.69
CA HIS A 40 -3.46 -1.57 11.84
C HIS A 40 -4.46 -2.45 12.57
N LYS A 41 -5.67 -1.93 12.80
CA LYS A 41 -6.77 -2.68 13.41
C LYS A 41 -7.07 -3.95 12.62
N ARG A 42 -7.27 -3.87 11.29
CA ARG A 42 -7.56 -5.03 10.44
C ARG A 42 -6.46 -6.08 10.50
N ILE A 43 -5.20 -5.67 10.41
CA ILE A 43 -4.06 -6.60 10.53
C ILE A 43 -4.07 -7.28 11.92
N SER A 44 -4.30 -6.52 12.99
CA SER A 44 -4.39 -7.07 14.35
C SER A 44 -5.57 -8.03 14.55
N GLU A 45 -6.66 -7.86 13.79
CA GLU A 45 -7.83 -8.75 13.76
C GLU A 45 -7.60 -9.99 12.87
N GLY A 46 -6.42 -10.12 12.25
CA GLY A 46 -6.04 -11.26 11.41
C GLY A 46 -6.56 -11.18 9.98
N VAL A 47 -6.94 -10.00 9.51
CA VAL A 47 -7.23 -9.79 8.09
C VAL A 47 -5.96 -10.01 7.28
N GLN A 48 -6.04 -10.92 6.32
CA GLN A 48 -4.94 -11.19 5.40
C GLN A 48 -4.79 -10.09 4.34
N ILE A 49 -3.55 -9.63 4.14
CA ILE A 49 -3.21 -8.74 3.02
C ILE A 49 -3.22 -9.55 1.73
N THR A 50 -3.93 -9.04 0.73
CA THR A 50 -3.98 -9.62 -0.60
C THR A 50 -3.09 -8.82 -1.55
N PHE A 51 -2.28 -9.52 -2.31
CA PHE A 51 -1.39 -8.92 -3.29
C PHE A 51 -1.99 -9.04 -4.68
N THR A 52 -1.97 -7.95 -5.44
CA THR A 52 -2.21 -8.04 -6.88
C THR A 52 -1.08 -8.80 -7.56
N ASN A 53 -1.32 -9.39 -8.74
CA ASN A 53 -0.27 -10.06 -9.52
C ASN A 53 0.97 -9.18 -9.71
N LYS A 54 0.76 -7.88 -9.98
CA LYS A 54 1.83 -6.90 -10.10
C LYS A 54 2.63 -6.78 -8.80
N ALA A 55 1.96 -6.57 -7.67
CA ALA A 55 2.61 -6.46 -6.37
C ALA A 55 3.38 -7.73 -5.99
N SER A 56 2.82 -8.90 -6.26
CA SER A 56 3.49 -10.18 -6.02
C SER A 56 4.77 -10.33 -6.84
N ASN A 57 4.79 -9.88 -8.10
CA ASN A 57 5.99 -9.92 -8.93
C ASN A 57 7.06 -8.93 -8.42
N GLU A 58 6.66 -7.70 -8.06
CA GLU A 58 7.59 -6.71 -7.51
C GLU A 58 8.17 -7.16 -6.16
N LEU A 59 7.39 -7.87 -5.33
CA LEU A 59 7.87 -8.42 -4.07
C LEU A 59 8.90 -9.54 -4.28
N GLN A 60 8.76 -10.34 -5.34
CA GLN A 60 9.78 -11.34 -5.69
C GLN A 60 11.11 -10.69 -6.07
N GLU A 61 11.08 -9.57 -6.80
CA GLU A 61 12.29 -8.81 -7.14
C GLU A 61 12.96 -8.28 -5.87
N LEU A 62 12.18 -7.71 -4.95
CA LEU A 62 12.65 -7.28 -3.63
C LEU A 62 13.31 -8.40 -2.83
N ALA A 63 12.68 -9.56 -2.77
CA ALA A 63 13.19 -10.71 -2.04
C ALA A 63 14.54 -11.17 -2.58
N ILE A 64 14.74 -11.13 -3.90
CA ILE A 64 15.98 -11.55 -4.55
C ILE A 64 17.09 -10.49 -4.41
N GLU A 65 16.76 -9.23 -4.62
CA GLU A 65 17.76 -8.14 -4.67
C GLU A 65 18.15 -7.64 -3.29
N PHE A 66 17.18 -7.55 -2.37
CA PHE A 66 17.33 -6.91 -1.06
C PHE A 66 16.99 -7.83 0.11
N GLU A 67 16.59 -9.08 -0.11
CA GLU A 67 16.20 -10.01 0.96
C GLU A 67 15.04 -9.46 1.80
N ILE A 68 14.11 -8.76 1.13
CA ILE A 68 12.89 -8.21 1.73
C ILE A 68 11.71 -9.12 1.36
N ASP A 69 10.99 -9.59 2.36
CA ASP A 69 9.86 -10.49 2.19
C ASP A 69 8.51 -9.87 2.56
N VAL A 70 7.47 -10.70 2.63
CA VAL A 70 6.12 -10.26 2.99
C VAL A 70 6.08 -9.74 4.43
N GLU A 71 6.77 -10.39 5.36
CA GLU A 71 6.76 -10.03 6.78
C GLU A 71 7.38 -8.65 7.00
N ASP A 72 8.45 -8.32 6.25
CA ASP A 72 9.04 -6.98 6.25
C ASP A 72 8.04 -5.91 5.79
N ILE A 73 7.22 -6.21 4.77
CA ILE A 73 6.18 -5.30 4.28
C ILE A 73 5.06 -5.13 5.30
N GLU A 74 4.62 -6.23 5.93
CA GLU A 74 3.60 -6.16 6.99
C GLU A 74 4.10 -5.35 8.19
N SER A 75 5.35 -5.58 8.62
CA SER A 75 5.98 -4.78 9.68
C SER A 75 6.05 -3.31 9.28
N ALA A 76 6.44 -3.01 8.04
CA ALA A 76 6.51 -1.64 7.56
C ALA A 76 5.15 -0.95 7.46
N ILE A 77 4.07 -1.70 7.19
CA ILE A 77 2.69 -1.19 7.28
C ILE A 77 2.36 -0.82 8.73
N MET A 78 2.73 -1.68 9.68
CA MET A 78 2.49 -1.45 11.10
C MET A 78 3.27 -0.25 11.65
N ASP A 79 4.42 0.06 11.07
CA ASP A 79 5.24 1.23 11.43
C ASP A 79 4.87 2.53 10.69
N LEU A 80 3.83 2.52 9.85
CA LEU A 80 3.39 3.70 9.11
C LEU A 80 2.94 4.84 10.03
N THR A 81 3.34 6.05 9.66
CA THR A 81 2.86 7.30 10.23
C THR A 81 2.32 8.22 9.14
N VAL A 82 1.61 9.28 9.54
CA VAL A 82 1.13 10.31 8.61
C VAL A 82 2.26 10.98 7.81
N GLU A 83 3.49 11.02 8.32
CA GLU A 83 4.64 11.58 7.60
C GLU A 83 5.06 10.73 6.40
N ASN A 84 4.73 9.43 6.42
CA ASN A 84 4.95 8.53 5.30
C ASN A 84 3.96 8.78 4.16
N TYR A 85 2.89 9.55 4.38
CA TYR A 85 1.91 9.87 3.35
C TYR A 85 2.58 10.48 2.13
N TYR A 86 2.24 9.94 0.96
CA TYR A 86 2.70 10.45 -0.33
C TYR A 86 1.54 11.03 -1.14
N ARG A 87 0.50 10.24 -1.42
CA ARG A 87 -0.71 10.71 -2.13
C ARG A 87 -1.87 9.74 -2.01
N GLY A 88 -3.07 10.23 -2.26
CA GLY A 88 -4.26 9.42 -2.42
C GLY A 88 -5.02 9.23 -1.11
N ILE A 89 -6.22 9.77 -1.11
CA ILE A 89 -7.45 9.16 -0.62
C ILE A 89 -8.54 9.84 -1.44
N ASP A 90 -9.58 9.09 -1.84
CA ASP A 90 -10.76 9.70 -2.45
C ASP A 90 -11.82 9.94 -1.37
N PRO A 91 -11.94 11.16 -0.82
CA PRO A 91 -12.95 11.45 0.19
C PRO A 91 -14.38 11.41 -0.37
N SER A 92 -14.57 11.27 -1.68
CA SER A 92 -15.90 11.20 -2.29
C SER A 92 -16.62 9.86 -2.07
N GLY A 93 -15.94 8.83 -1.56
CA GLY A 93 -16.55 7.53 -1.23
C GLY A 93 -17.16 6.79 -2.43
N SER A 94 -16.79 7.19 -3.65
CA SER A 94 -17.37 6.67 -4.89
C SER A 94 -16.68 5.40 -5.43
N ALA A 95 -15.59 4.97 -4.79
CA ALA A 95 -14.79 3.83 -5.20
C ALA A 95 -15.04 2.60 -4.31
N ASP A 96 -14.81 1.41 -4.89
CA ASP A 96 -14.86 0.13 -4.15
C ASP A 96 -13.76 0.07 -3.04
N PHE A 97 -12.72 0.89 -3.16
CA PHE A 97 -11.59 0.98 -2.22
C PHE A 97 -11.18 2.42 -1.95
N ASN A 98 -10.82 2.70 -0.69
CA ASN A 98 -10.00 3.85 -0.34
C ASN A 98 -8.55 3.48 -0.58
N VAL A 99 -7.86 4.19 -1.47
CA VAL A 99 -6.48 3.87 -1.86
C VAL A 99 -5.54 4.98 -1.40
N CYS A 100 -4.50 4.57 -0.67
CA CYS A 100 -3.45 5.46 -0.22
C CYS A 100 -2.08 4.94 -0.68
N ALA A 101 -1.15 5.86 -0.92
CA ALA A 101 0.25 5.55 -1.18
C ALA A 101 1.14 6.20 -0.12
N PHE A 102 2.08 5.41 0.38
CA PHE A 102 3.06 5.79 1.37
C PHE A 102 4.48 5.63 0.82
N CYS A 103 5.39 6.49 1.24
CA CYS A 103 6.81 6.38 1.00
C CYS A 103 7.50 5.90 2.28
N ILE A 104 8.11 4.72 2.20
CA ILE A 104 8.77 4.07 3.34
C ILE A 104 10.18 3.65 2.98
N ASN A 105 11.05 3.58 3.98
CA ASN A 105 12.41 3.08 3.85
C ASN A 105 12.49 1.74 4.57
N LEU A 106 12.74 0.67 3.82
CA LEU A 106 12.99 -0.66 4.36
C LEU A 106 14.48 -0.84 4.55
N ASN A 107 14.89 -1.30 5.72
CA ASN A 107 16.28 -1.64 5.99
C ASN A 107 16.48 -3.13 5.76
N SER A 108 17.44 -3.47 4.91
CA SER A 108 17.87 -4.85 4.69
C SER A 108 19.36 -5.00 4.99
N GLU A 109 19.84 -6.24 5.04
CA GLU A 109 21.28 -6.53 5.14
C GLU A 109 22.09 -5.89 3.99
N ARG A 110 21.46 -5.70 2.84
CA ARG A 110 22.06 -5.10 1.63
C ARG A 110 21.95 -3.58 1.57
N GLY A 111 21.32 -2.97 2.57
CA GLY A 111 21.17 -1.52 2.73
C GLY A 111 19.72 -1.07 2.82
N THR A 112 19.54 0.24 2.89
CA THR A 112 18.21 0.86 2.95
C THR A 112 17.64 1.04 1.55
N VAL A 113 16.43 0.52 1.30
CA VAL A 113 15.68 0.71 0.06
C VAL A 113 14.42 1.53 0.32
N GLN A 114 14.21 2.56 -0.49
CA GLN A 114 12.98 3.35 -0.45
C GLN A 114 11.95 2.75 -1.40
N ILE A 115 10.74 2.54 -0.90
CA ILE A 115 9.65 1.89 -1.63
C ILE A 115 8.37 2.73 -1.56
N TYR A 116 7.54 2.63 -2.60
CA TYR A 116 6.20 3.22 -2.59
C TYR A 116 5.16 2.14 -2.34
N LEU A 117 4.71 2.11 -1.11
CA LEU A 117 3.69 1.20 -0.68
C LEU A 117 2.32 1.79 -1.00
N LYS A 118 1.72 1.31 -2.10
CA LYS A 118 0.35 1.65 -2.47
C LYS A 118 -0.57 0.50 -2.08
N TYR A 119 -1.55 0.76 -1.24
CA TYR A 119 -2.57 -0.23 -0.88
C TYR A 119 -3.94 0.43 -0.72
N GLY A 120 -4.98 -0.40 -0.75
CA GLY A 120 -6.36 0.03 -0.58
C GLY A 120 -7.09 -0.76 0.48
N LEU A 121 -7.95 -0.06 1.21
CA LEU A 121 -8.92 -0.65 2.13
C LEU A 121 -10.28 -0.70 1.43
N GLU A 122 -10.90 -1.87 1.39
CA GLU A 122 -12.24 -2.00 0.85
C GLU A 122 -13.24 -1.21 1.70
N VAL A 123 -14.11 -0.43 1.06
CA VAL A 123 -15.09 0.44 1.75
C VAL A 123 -16.15 -0.39 2.49
N ASN A 124 -16.43 -1.62 2.01
CA ASN A 124 -17.46 -2.52 2.51
C ASN A 124 -16.94 -3.88 2.99
N GLY A 125 -15.63 -4.08 3.13
CA GLY A 125 -15.08 -5.39 3.47
C GLY A 125 -13.71 -5.33 4.12
N LEU A 126 -13.31 -6.50 4.64
CA LEU A 126 -12.14 -6.65 5.51
C LEU A 126 -10.82 -6.47 4.77
N GLN A 127 -10.78 -6.64 3.44
CA GLN A 127 -9.55 -6.85 2.70
C GLN A 127 -8.64 -5.62 2.60
N ILE A 128 -7.33 -5.87 2.71
CA ILE A 128 -6.27 -4.92 2.36
C ILE A 128 -5.66 -5.38 1.03
N LEU A 129 -5.73 -4.54 -0.01
CA LEU A 129 -5.21 -4.87 -1.34
C LEU A 129 -3.95 -4.08 -1.66
N LEU A 130 -2.84 -4.78 -1.89
CA LEU A 130 -1.53 -4.17 -2.18
C LEU A 130 -1.27 -4.08 -3.69
N PHE A 131 -0.96 -2.88 -4.15
CA PHE A 131 -0.82 -2.52 -5.57
C PHE A 131 0.63 -2.37 -6.05
N SER A 132 1.52 -1.92 -5.14
CA SER A 132 2.96 -1.67 -5.32
C SER A 132 3.43 -0.80 -6.51
N ASN A 133 4.54 -0.09 -6.30
CA ASN A 133 5.42 0.38 -7.36
C ASN A 133 6.86 0.58 -6.82
N HIS A 134 7.82 -0.19 -7.32
CA HIS A 134 9.19 -0.18 -6.82
C HIS A 134 10.12 0.88 -7.43
N ARG A 135 10.90 1.51 -6.55
CA ARG A 135 11.95 2.53 -6.75
C ARG A 135 11.49 3.84 -7.44
N PRO A 136 11.61 5.00 -6.78
CA PRO A 136 11.48 6.27 -7.48
C PRO A 136 12.57 6.40 -8.54
N ASN A 137 12.21 6.64 -9.79
CA ASN A 137 13.18 7.18 -10.76
C ASN A 137 13.71 8.56 -10.32
N TYR A 138 12.97 9.26 -9.45
CA TYR A 138 13.28 10.59 -8.94
C TYR A 138 12.80 10.75 -7.49
N PRO A 139 13.55 11.46 -6.61
CA PRO A 139 13.08 11.77 -5.27
C PRO A 139 11.74 12.50 -5.34
N MET A 140 10.76 12.05 -4.56
CA MET A 140 9.41 12.64 -4.54
C MET A 140 9.16 13.33 -3.21
N SER A 141 8.42 14.45 -3.25
CA SER A 141 8.06 15.23 -2.07
C SER A 141 7.09 14.43 -1.19
N GLN A 142 7.36 14.40 0.11
CA GLN A 142 6.42 13.89 1.11
C GLN A 142 5.63 15.10 1.64
N PRO A 143 4.35 15.26 1.26
CA PRO A 143 3.57 16.47 1.55
C PRO A 143 3.45 16.80 3.02
N PHE A 144 3.54 15.79 3.90
CA PHE A 144 3.36 15.95 5.34
C PHE A 144 4.69 15.96 6.12
N ARG A 145 5.81 15.91 5.40
CA ARG A 145 7.15 15.99 5.99
C ARG A 145 7.64 17.43 5.89
N ASN A 146 7.70 18.12 7.04
CA ASN A 146 8.26 19.48 7.17
C ASN A 146 9.79 19.48 7.21
#